data_AF-A0A820RBK7-F1
#
_entry.id   AF-A0A820RBK7-F1
#
_cell.length_a   1.000
_cell.length_b   1.000
_cell.length_c   1.000
_cell.angle_alpha   90.00
_cell.angle_beta   90.00
_cell.angle_gamma   90.00
#
_symmetry.space_group_name_H-M   'P 1'
#
loop_
_entity.id
_entity.type
_entity.pdbx_description
1 polymer ?
#
loop_
_entity_poly.entity_id
_entity_poly.type
_entity_poly.pdbx_seq_one_letter_code
_entity_poly.pdbx_strand_id
1 'polypeptide(L)'
;MHLEYLANELLLDLFQYIDIIHLFHAFHGLNTRFNKLLITKLTSYNLDFRSISKYNFDNVCQKYLPLIINKIISFHLSDNDETPNLSKIFLSYGFTINQF
;
A
#
# COMPACT_ATOMS: atom_id res chain seq x y z
N MET A 1 24.11 -1.39 4.12
CA MET A 1 23.02 -2.01 4.92
C MET A 1 22.98 -3.48 4.54
N HIS A 2 23.13 -4.43 5.48
CA HIS A 2 23.25 -5.86 5.16
C HIS A 2 21.98 -6.53 4.63
N LEU A 3 20.84 -5.82 4.71
CA LEU A 3 19.55 -6.29 4.23
C LEU A 3 19.56 -6.64 2.73
N GLU A 4 20.39 -5.95 1.95
CA GLU A 4 20.56 -6.20 0.52
C GLU A 4 21.25 -7.55 0.21
N TYR A 5 21.87 -8.21 1.19
CA TYR A 5 22.43 -9.56 1.02
C TYR A 5 21.44 -10.67 1.37
N LEU A 6 20.29 -10.34 1.97
CA LEU A 6 19.28 -11.33 2.32
C LEU A 6 18.69 -11.95 1.05
N ALA A 7 18.31 -13.23 1.08
CA ALA A 7 17.62 -13.87 -0.04
C ALA A 7 16.23 -13.24 -0.28
N ASN A 8 15.73 -13.30 -1.51
CA ASN A 8 14.43 -12.71 -1.87
C ASN A 8 13.29 -13.36 -1.09
N GLU A 9 13.37 -14.67 -0.88
CA GLU A 9 12.42 -15.50 -0.16
C GLU A 9 12.29 -15.01 1.29
N LEU A 10 13.42 -14.81 1.96
CA LEU A 10 13.45 -14.31 3.34
C LEU A 10 12.92 -12.87 3.44
N LEU A 11 13.20 -12.02 2.46
CA LEU A 11 12.62 -10.68 2.40
C LEU A 11 11.10 -10.74 2.23
N LEU A 12 10.61 -11.61 1.34
CA LEU A 12 9.17 -11.78 1.12
C LEU A 12 8.48 -12.36 2.35
N ASP A 13 9.13 -13.25 3.08
CA ASP A 13 8.65 -13.77 4.37
C ASP A 13 8.57 -12.68 5.43
N LEU A 14 9.59 -11.83 5.54
CA LEU A 14 9.54 -10.65 6.43
C LEU A 14 8.41 -9.69 6.04
N PHE A 15 8.22 -9.46 4.73
CA PHE A 15 7.18 -8.59 4.22
C PHE A 15 5.77 -9.11 4.53
N GLN A 16 5.59 -10.40 4.89
CA GLN A 16 4.27 -10.90 5.32
C GLN A 16 3.80 -10.29 6.64
N TYR A 17 4.73 -9.84 7.49
CA TYR A 17 4.43 -9.31 8.82
C TYR A 17 4.32 -7.78 8.86
N ILE A 18 4.57 -7.12 7.72
CA ILE A 18 4.60 -5.66 7.63
C ILE A 18 3.43 -5.22 6.75
N ASP A 19 2.69 -4.23 7.24
CA ASP A 19 1.62 -3.63 6.46
C ASP A 19 2.16 -2.99 5.17
N ILE A 20 1.36 -3.09 4.10
CA ILE A 20 1.78 -2.70 2.76
C ILE A 20 2.13 -1.21 2.66
N ILE A 21 1.48 -0.34 3.43
CA ILE A 21 1.79 1.09 3.44
C ILE A 21 3.18 1.31 4.02
N HIS A 22 3.50 0.60 5.11
CA HIS A 22 4.82 0.65 5.73
C HIS A 22 5.90 0.06 4.82
N LEU A 23 5.59 -1.01 4.10
CA LEU A 23 6.49 -1.59 3.10
C LEU A 23 6.80 -0.61 1.97
N PHE A 24 5.78 0.06 1.42
CA PHE A 24 5.97 1.07 0.40
C PHE A 24 6.77 2.26 0.92
N HIS A 25 6.42 2.77 2.10
CA HIS A 25 7.14 3.88 2.70
C HIS A 25 8.63 3.56 2.95
N ALA A 26 8.93 2.34 3.42
CA ALA A 26 10.28 1.93 3.77
C ALA A 26 11.13 1.51 2.56
N PHE A 27 10.56 0.81 1.58
CA PHE A 27 11.33 0.12 0.53
C PHE A 27 11.13 0.67 -0.88
N HIS A 28 10.08 1.44 -1.13
CA HIS A 28 9.83 1.98 -2.48
C HIS A 28 10.87 3.02 -2.85
N GLY A 29 11.49 2.86 -4.02
CA GLY A 29 12.49 3.78 -4.55
C GLY A 29 13.90 3.60 -3.98
N LEU A 30 14.12 2.65 -3.06
CA LEU A 30 15.46 2.38 -2.53
C LEU A 30 16.36 1.73 -3.59
N ASN A 31 15.88 0.69 -4.26
CA ASN A 31 16.56 0.09 -5.41
C ASN A 31 15.58 -0.71 -6.28
N THR A 32 16.02 -1.09 -7.48
CA THR A 32 15.20 -1.82 -8.45
C THR A 32 14.78 -3.20 -7.96
N ARG A 33 15.59 -3.84 -7.12
CA ARG A 33 15.29 -5.15 -6.55
C ARG A 33 14.14 -5.08 -5.55
N PHE A 34 14.18 -4.15 -4.59
CA PHE A 34 13.10 -3.97 -3.62
C PHE A 34 11.81 -3.53 -4.31
N ASN A 35 11.87 -2.65 -5.31
CA ASN A 35 10.69 -2.29 -6.10
C ASN A 35 10.03 -3.52 -6.76
N LYS A 36 10.83 -4.43 -7.33
CA LYS A 36 10.31 -5.69 -7.88
C LYS A 36 9.67 -6.55 -6.80
N LEU A 37 10.32 -6.71 -5.64
CA LEU A 37 9.78 -7.51 -4.52
C LEU A 37 8.46 -6.94 -3.98
N LEU A 38 8.35 -5.63 -3.84
CA LEU A 38 7.10 -4.95 -3.46
C LEU A 38 5.98 -5.27 -4.46
N ILE A 39 6.28 -5.21 -5.76
CA ILE A 39 5.31 -5.53 -6.81
C ILE A 39 4.91 -7.01 -6.81
N THR A 40 5.88 -7.92 -6.59
CA THR A 40 5.61 -9.37 -6.45
C THR A 40 4.73 -9.65 -5.25
N LYS A 41 4.92 -8.92 -4.15
CA LYS A 41 4.10 -9.08 -2.96
C LYS A 41 2.64 -8.64 -3.20
N LEU A 42 2.45 -7.60 -4.00
CA LEU A 42 1.16 -6.94 -4.22
C LEU A 42 0.10 -7.70 -5.00
N THR A 43 0.42 -8.83 -5.63
CA THR A 43 -0.56 -9.56 -6.47
C THR A 43 -1.74 -10.15 -5.70
N SER A 44 -1.79 -10.04 -4.36
CA SER A 44 -2.83 -10.66 -3.54
C SER A 44 -3.14 -9.91 -2.24
N TYR A 45 -3.20 -8.57 -2.26
CA TYR A 45 -3.43 -7.80 -1.03
C TYR A 45 -4.77 -7.06 -0.97
N ASN A 46 -5.29 -7.06 0.26
CA ASN A 46 -6.34 -6.20 0.74
C ASN A 46 -5.69 -4.97 1.38
N LEU A 47 -6.01 -3.77 0.90
CA LEU A 47 -5.53 -2.54 1.52
C LEU A 47 -6.41 -2.20 2.71
N ASP A 48 -5.85 -2.15 3.92
CA ASP A 48 -6.60 -1.75 5.10
C ASP A 48 -6.21 -0.33 5.52
N PHE A 49 -7.14 0.61 5.31
CA PHE A 49 -7.00 2.00 5.68
C PHE A 49 -7.80 2.36 6.92
N ARG A 50 -8.31 1.38 7.68
CA ARG A 50 -9.20 1.70 8.82
C ARG A 50 -8.50 2.42 9.97
N SER A 51 -7.18 2.26 10.10
CA SER A 51 -6.37 2.90 11.15
C SER A 51 -5.26 3.78 10.58
N ILE A 52 -5.37 4.22 9.33
CA ILE A 52 -4.34 5.03 8.68
C ILE A 52 -4.49 6.51 9.07
N SER A 53 -3.38 7.18 9.38
CA SER A 53 -3.39 8.64 9.50
C SER A 53 -3.69 9.30 8.14
N LYS A 54 -4.37 10.45 8.15
CA LYS A 54 -4.64 11.22 6.93
C LYS A 54 -3.38 11.52 6.09
N TYR A 55 -2.28 11.88 6.76
CA TYR A 55 -1.01 12.17 6.07
C TYR A 55 -0.48 10.95 5.28
N ASN A 56 -0.50 9.77 5.90
CA ASN A 56 -0.08 8.54 5.23
C ASN A 56 -1.08 8.14 4.13
N PHE A 57 -2.38 8.36 4.35
CA PHE A 57 -3.41 8.12 3.34
C PHE A 57 -3.19 8.96 2.08
N ASP A 58 -3.01 10.26 2.23
CA ASP A 58 -2.75 11.17 1.12
C ASP A 58 -1.48 10.77 0.35
N ASN A 59 -0.41 10.41 1.07
CA ASN A 59 0.82 9.91 0.45
C ASN A 59 0.58 8.61 -0.34
N VAL A 60 -0.19 7.68 0.21
CA VAL A 60 -0.49 6.41 -0.47
C VAL A 60 -1.34 6.64 -1.71
N CYS A 61 -2.41 7.41 -1.60
CA CYS A 61 -3.29 7.75 -2.72
C CYS A 61 -2.56 8.46 -3.84
N GLN A 62 -1.64 9.39 -3.54
CA GLN A 62 -0.92 10.15 -4.56
C GLN A 62 0.26 9.40 -5.18
N LYS A 63 1.03 8.66 -4.38
CA LYS A 63 2.31 8.10 -4.84
C LYS A 63 2.23 6.63 -5.21
N TYR A 64 1.53 5.84 -4.40
CA TYR A 64 1.61 4.38 -4.48
C TYR A 64 0.40 3.77 -5.16
N LEU A 65 -0.80 4.26 -4.86
CA LEU A 65 -2.04 3.74 -5.42
C LEU A 65 -2.06 3.72 -6.96
N PRO A 66 -1.61 4.76 -7.68
CA PRO A 66 -1.57 4.74 -9.14
C PRO A 66 -0.72 3.61 -9.73
N LEU A 67 0.31 3.16 -9.00
CA LEU A 67 1.20 2.08 -9.44
C LEU A 67 0.59 0.68 -9.23
N ILE A 68 -0.37 0.57 -8.31
CA ILE A 68 -0.80 -0.73 -7.77
C ILE A 68 -2.29 -0.96 -7.91
N ILE A 69 -3.07 0.05 -8.31
CA ILE A 69 -4.54 0.01 -8.28
C ILE A 69 -5.13 -1.16 -9.07
N ASN A 70 -4.52 -1.51 -10.20
CA ASN A 70 -4.96 -2.64 -11.04
C ASN A 70 -4.67 -4.02 -10.41
N LYS A 71 -4.04 -4.07 -9.23
CA LYS A 71 -3.67 -5.29 -8.50
C LYS A 71 -4.36 -5.40 -7.14
N ILE A 72 -5.11 -4.38 -6.72
CA ILE A 72 -5.84 -4.39 -5.45
C ILE A 72 -7.08 -5.26 -5.62
N ILE A 73 -7.23 -6.28 -4.77
CA ILE A 73 -8.40 -7.16 -4.79
C ILE A 73 -9.52 -6.55 -3.95
N SER A 74 -9.17 -5.95 -2.81
CA SER A 74 -10.12 -5.22 -1.97
C SER A 74 -9.43 -4.10 -1.20
N PHE A 75 -10.23 -3.16 -0.71
CA PHE A 75 -9.77 -2.14 0.20
C PHE A 75 -10.81 -1.93 1.32
N HIS A 76 -10.34 -1.62 2.52
CA HIS A 76 -11.17 -1.27 3.66
C HIS A 76 -10.90 0.19 4.03
N LEU A 77 -11.96 1.00 4.08
CA LEU A 77 -11.92 2.39 4.51
C LEU A 77 -12.73 2.48 5.81
N SER A 78 -12.33 3.37 6.72
CA SER A 78 -13.19 3.74 7.85
C SER A 78 -13.59 5.20 7.73
N ASP A 79 -14.81 5.49 8.19
CA ASP A 79 -15.34 6.85 8.29
C ASP A 79 -15.75 7.07 9.76
N ASN A 80 -14.77 6.91 10.64
CA ASN A 80 -14.92 7.14 12.07
C ASN A 80 -14.38 8.53 12.46
N ASP A 81 -14.53 8.91 13.73
CA ASP A 81 -14.08 10.22 14.23
C ASP A 81 -12.57 10.46 14.05
N GLU A 82 -11.77 9.39 13.96
CA GLU A 82 -10.32 9.48 13.74
C GLU A 82 -9.96 9.65 12.26
N THR A 83 -10.78 9.14 11.34
CA THR A 83 -10.58 9.25 9.89
C THR A 83 -11.82 9.75 9.14
N PRO A 84 -12.33 10.96 9.46
CA PRO A 84 -13.57 11.45 8.87
C PRO A 84 -13.41 11.75 7.37
N ASN A 85 -14.42 11.39 6.59
CA ASN A 85 -14.54 11.57 5.14
C ASN A 85 -13.48 10.84 4.29
N LEU A 86 -12.78 9.85 4.84
CA LEU A 86 -11.69 9.16 4.14
C LEU A 86 -12.18 8.47 2.85
N SER A 87 -13.43 8.00 2.83
CA SER A 87 -14.14 7.51 1.64
C SER A 87 -14.31 8.58 0.54
N LYS A 88 -14.72 9.80 0.91
CA LYS A 88 -14.86 10.92 -0.02
C LYS A 88 -13.51 11.38 -0.56
N ILE A 89 -12.49 11.42 0.30
CA ILE A 89 -11.12 11.77 -0.10
C ILE A 89 -10.59 10.72 -1.09
N PHE A 90 -10.80 9.43 -0.83
CA PHE A 90 -10.44 8.37 -1.77
C PHE A 90 -11.01 8.60 -3.16
N LEU A 91 -12.32 8.87 -3.24
CA LEU A 91 -13.02 9.15 -4.49
C LEU A 91 -12.53 10.43 -5.18
N SER A 92 -12.11 11.44 -4.42
CA SER A 92 -11.59 12.70 -4.97
C SER A 92 -10.29 12.54 -5.76
N TYR A 93 -9.52 11.47 -5.52
CA TYR A 93 -8.31 11.16 -6.29
C TYR A 93 -8.59 10.58 -7.68
N GLY A 94 -9.86 10.50 -8.10
CA GLY A 94 -10.25 10.05 -9.43
C GLY A 94 -10.28 8.53 -9.61
N PHE A 95 -10.22 7.78 -8.51
CA PHE A 95 -10.36 6.33 -8.54
C PHE A 95 -11.83 5.93 -8.74
N THR A 96 -12.15 5.37 -9.90
CA THR A 96 -13.48 4.82 -10.19
C THR A 96 -13.64 3.46 -9.52
N ILE A 97 -14.49 3.39 -8.50
CA ILE A 97 -14.93 2.12 -7.92
C ILE A 97 -16.08 1.64 -8.81
N ASN A 98 -15.83 0.63 -9.65
CA ASN A 98 -16.91 -0.07 -10.35
C ASN A 98 -17.65 -0.94 -9.33
N GLN A 99 -18.66 -0.38 -8.69
CA GLN A 99 -19.60 -1.13 -7.86
C GLN A 99 -20.51 -1.93 -8.80
N PHE A 100 -20.43 -3.26 -8.75
CA PHE A 100 -21.37 -4.17 -9.40
C PHE A 100 -22.41 -4.65 -8.39
#